data_AF-A0A4S0JGC3-F1
#
_entry.id   AF-A0A4S0JGC3-F1
#
_cell.length_a   1.000
_cell.length_b   1.000
_cell.length_c   1.000
_cell.angle_alpha   90.00
_cell.angle_beta   90.00
_cell.angle_gamma   90.00
#
_symmetry.space_group_name_H-M   'P 1'
#
loop_
_entity.id
_entity.type
_entity.pdbx_description
1 polymer ?
#
loop_
_entity_poly.entity_id
_entity_poly.type
_entity_poly.pdbx_seq_one_letter_code
_entity_poly.pdbx_strand_id
1 'polypeptide(L)' 'SKGISAAISGRFAGLVQQGLDPHACGNTMRGMDITLADLLDGFHAADQGGVVKLAELQSQGYVYLRT' A
#
# COMPACT_ATOMS: atom_id res chain seq x y z
N SER A 1 -5.08 -19.55 9.22
CA SER A 1 -5.03 -18.21 8.61
C SER A 1 -4.64 -17.19 9.67
N LYS A 2 -3.50 -16.49 9.54
CA LYS A 2 -3.20 -15.34 10.41
C LYS A 2 -4.19 -14.24 10.05
N GLY A 3 -5.32 -14.18 10.75
CA GLY A 3 -6.30 -13.11 10.56
C GLY A 3 -5.68 -11.78 10.95
N ILE A 4 -5.77 -10.77 10.08
CA ILE A 4 -5.42 -9.40 10.44
C ILE A 4 -6.31 -8.97 11.60
N SER A 5 -5.72 -8.31 12.61
CA SER A 5 -6.47 -7.79 13.76
C SER A 5 -7.59 -6.86 13.29
N ALA A 6 -8.83 -7.07 13.77
CA ALA A 6 -9.97 -6.22 13.45
C ALA A 6 -9.69 -4.73 13.74
N ALA A 7 -8.89 -4.45 14.78
CA ALA A 7 -8.47 -3.09 15.11
C ALA A 7 -7.57 -2.47 14.03
N ILE A 8 -6.71 -3.27 13.38
CA ILE A 8 -5.85 -2.80 12.28
C ILE A 8 -6.69 -2.56 11.02
N SER A 9 -7.55 -3.51 10.65
CA SER A 9 -8.42 -3.37 9.47
C SER A 9 -9.33 -2.14 9.58
N GLY A 10 -9.94 -1.91 10.75
CA GLY A 10 -10.79 -0.74 10.99
C GLY A 10 -10.03 0.59 10.91
N ARG A 11 -8.81 0.65 11.47
CA ARG A 11 -7.95 1.84 11.38
C ARG A 11 -7.53 2.13 9.93
N PHE A 12 -7.14 1.10 9.19
CA PHE A 12 -6.76 1.25 7.78
C PHE A 12 -7.93 1.78 6.93
N ALA A 13 -9.11 1.18 7.04
CA ALA A 13 -10.30 1.64 6.35
C ALA A 13 -10.64 3.10 6.67
N GLY A 14 -10.53 3.49 7.95
CA GLY A 14 -10.72 4.88 8.38
C GLY A 14 -9.72 5.86 7.76
N LEU A 15 -8.46 5.48 7.56
CA LEU A 15 -7.46 6.30 6.89
C LEU A 15 -7.73 6.46 5.40
N VAL A 16 -8.13 5.37 4.71
CA VAL A 16 -8.51 5.42 3.29
C VAL A 16 -9.69 6.38 3.09
N GLN A 17 -10.70 6.31 3.97
CA GLN A 17 -11.83 7.25 3.96
C GLN A 17 -11.41 8.72 4.19
N GLN A 18 -10.30 8.94 4.87
CA GLN A 18 -9.72 10.27 5.11
C GLN A 18 -8.79 10.75 3.97
N GLY A 19 -8.62 9.95 2.92
CA GLY A 19 -7.82 10.32 1.75
C GLY A 19 -6.41 9.71 1.72
N LEU A 20 -6.11 8.72 2.55
CA LEU A 20 -4.94 7.88 2.33
C LEU A 20 -5.09 7.16 0.98
N ASP A 21 -4.08 7.29 0.12
CA ASP A 21 -3.94 6.56 -1.14
C ASP A 21 -2.82 5.49 -0.99
N PRO A 22 -3.15 4.26 -0.55
CA PRO A 22 -2.16 3.24 -0.28
C PRO A 22 -1.77 2.46 -1.53
N HIS A 23 -0.46 2.30 -1.78
CA HIS A 23 0.07 1.57 -2.93
C HIS A 23 0.83 0.31 -2.48
N ALA A 24 0.49 -0.84 -3.05
CA ALA A 24 1.18 -2.12 -2.84
C ALA A 24 2.25 -2.34 -3.91
N CYS A 25 3.47 -2.71 -3.50
CA CYS A 25 4.58 -2.96 -4.42
C CYS A 25 4.31 -4.17 -5.32
N GLY A 26 4.17 -3.97 -6.63
CA GLY A 26 3.89 -5.05 -7.58
C GLY A 26 4.96 -6.15 -7.61
N ASN A 27 6.23 -5.78 -7.46
CA ASN A 27 7.33 -6.76 -7.39
C ASN A 27 7.26 -7.61 -6.12
N THR A 28 6.89 -7.01 -4.99
CA THR A 28 6.71 -7.75 -3.73
C THR A 28 5.51 -8.67 -3.80
N MET A 29 4.37 -8.19 -4.31
CA MET A 29 3.18 -9.02 -4.52
C MET A 29 3.49 -10.24 -5.41
N ARG A 30 4.18 -10.03 -6.54
CA ARG A 30 4.64 -11.13 -7.41
C ARG A 30 5.61 -12.09 -6.71
N GLY A 31 6.59 -11.57 -5.97
CA GLY A 31 7.56 -12.38 -5.24
C GLY A 31 6.95 -13.19 -4.09
N MET A 32 5.79 -12.75 -3.58
CA MET A 32 5.03 -13.41 -2.53
C MET A 32 3.86 -14.26 -3.05
N ASP A 33 3.64 -14.29 -4.37
CA ASP A 33 2.50 -14.95 -5.02
C ASP A 33 1.13 -14.52 -4.43
N ILE A 34 0.97 -13.20 -4.24
CA ILE A 34 -0.28 -12.59 -3.77
C ILE A 34 -0.77 -11.52 -4.75
N THR A 35 -2.05 -11.19 -4.62
CA THR A 35 -2.74 -10.18 -5.42
C THR A 35 -3.36 -9.10 -4.52
N LEU A 36 -3.92 -8.05 -5.11
CA LEU A 36 -4.69 -7.04 -4.37
C LEU A 36 -5.86 -7.66 -3.58
N ALA A 37 -6.44 -8.76 -4.06
CA ALA A 37 -7.54 -9.45 -3.39
C ALA A 37 -7.12 -10.11 -2.06
N ASP A 38 -5.83 -10.29 -1.85
CA ASP A 38 -5.25 -10.83 -0.62
C ASP A 38 -4.89 -9.73 0.40
N LEU A 39 -5.07 -8.45 0.04
CA LEU A 39 -4.77 -7.28 0.86
C LEU A 39 -6.05 -6.64 1.43
N LEU A 40 -5.88 -5.65 2.30
CA LEU A 40 -7.01 -4.84 2.78
C LEU A 40 -7.59 -3.99 1.64
N ASP A 41 -8.91 -3.82 1.60
CA ASP A 41 -9.57 -3.04 0.57
C ASP A 41 -9.09 -1.58 0.54
N GLY A 42 -8.73 -1.09 -0.65
CA GLY A 42 -8.27 0.29 -0.88
C GLY A 42 -6.84 0.40 -1.41
N PHE A 43 -6.07 -0.70 -1.44
CA PHE A 43 -4.76 -0.70 -2.10
C PHE A 43 -4.87 -0.55 -3.62
N HIS A 44 -4.02 0.31 -4.16
CA HIS A 44 -3.66 0.35 -5.58
C HIS A 44 -2.37 -0.43 -5.84
N ALA A 45 -2.21 -0.99 -7.04
CA ALA A 45 -0.95 -1.61 -7.42
C ALA A 45 0.06 -0.56 -7.90
N ALA A 46 1.26 -0.55 -7.30
CA ALA A 46 2.43 0.09 -7.89
C ALA A 46 3.14 -0.93 -8.80
N ASP A 47 2.67 -1.05 -10.04
CA ASP A 47 3.07 -2.11 -10.98
C ASP A 47 4.57 -2.12 -11.29
N GLN A 48 5.19 -0.93 -11.40
CA GLN A 48 6.63 -0.78 -11.62
C GLN A 48 7.47 -0.99 -10.34
N GLY A 49 6.81 -1.26 -9.21
CA GLY A 49 7.42 -1.44 -7.89
C GLY A 49 7.23 -0.24 -6.97
N GLY A 50 7.12 -0.51 -5.67
CA GLY A 50 6.90 0.53 -4.65
C GLY A 50 8.04 1.55 -4.59
N VAL A 51 9.28 1.12 -4.82
CA VAL A 51 10.44 2.03 -4.86
C VAL A 51 10.37 3.02 -6.03
N VAL A 52 9.79 2.63 -7.17
CA VAL A 52 9.59 3.53 -8.32
C VAL A 52 8.53 4.57 -7.97
N LYS A 53 7.38 4.16 -7.44
CA LYS A 53 6.33 5.09 -6.98
C LYS A 53 6.84 6.10 -5.95
N LEU A 54 7.68 5.66 -5.00
CA LEU A 54 8.31 6.55 -4.02
C LEU A 54 9.25 7.57 -4.69
N ALA A 55 10.01 7.16 -5.70
CA ALA A 55 10.90 8.07 -6.44
C ALA A 55 10.09 9.09 -7.27
N GLU A 56 9.02 8.65 -7.93
CA GLU A 56 8.11 9.53 -8.68
C GLU A 56 7.48 10.59 -7.78
N LEU A 57 6.93 10.19 -6.62
CA LEU A 57 6.35 11.13 -5.66
C LEU A 57 7.40 12.12 -5.13
N GLN A 58 8.60 11.66 -4.78
CA GLN A 58 9.67 12.57 -4.36
C GLN A 58 10.06 13.56 -5.47
N SER A 59 10.07 13.12 -6.74
CA SER A 59 10.36 14.01 -7.88
C SER A 59 9.29 15.09 -8.10
N GLN A 60 8.05 14.83 -7.66
CA GLN A 60 6.94 15.79 -7.66
C GLN A 60 6.98 16.74 -6.46
N GLY A 61 7.96 16.61 -5.56
CA GLY A 61 8.15 17.47 -4.40
C GLY A 61 7.51 16.95 -3.11
N TYR A 62 7.04 15.69 -3.07
CA TYR A 62 6.52 15.11 -1.84
C TYR A 62 7.65 14.82 -0.83
N VAL A 63 7.35 15.06 0.45
CA VAL A 63 8.25 14.68 1.55
C VAL A 63 8.26 13.16 1.71
N TYR A 64 9.46 12.59 1.83
CA TYR A 64 9.63 11.18 2.15
C TYR A 64 9.82 10.98 3.65
N LEU A 65 8.96 10.14 4.24
CA LEU A 65 9.02 9.72 5.63
C LEU A 65 9.31 8.21 5.69
N ARG A 66 10.28 7.81 6.50
CA ARG A 66 10.59 6.41 6.79
C ARG A 66 10.47 6.19 8.30
N THR A 67 9.51 5.36 8.71
CA THR A 67 9.24 4.96 10.09
C THR A 67 9.95 3.67 10.47
#